data_AF-A0ABD0S0F5-F1
#
_entry.id   AF-A0ABD0S0F5-F1
#
_cell.length_a   1.000
_cell.length_b   1.000
_cell.length_c   1.000
_cell.angle_alpha   90.00
_cell.angle_beta   90.00
_cell.angle_gamma   90.00
#
_symmetry.space_group_name_H-M   'P 1'
#
loop_
_entity.id
_entity.type
_entity.pdbx_description
1 polymer ?
#
loop_
_entity_poly.entity_id
_entity_poly.type
_entity_poly.pdbx_seq_one_letter_code
_entity_poly.pdbx_strand_id
1 'polypeptide(L)'
;MTQLRTLNELVHLRETKFGQPYPRHGLILLWWFANECVEVDDDGKMVALCDPEDREFGFHPFHNSEGILPDTDLPYYEMGNLHYPGAMPAYVTQYYNGDVRQSNADRIVVSVDSEWNVKWFDRIYVTHHLGRGRFDVDSTYRISQGLIKIIQKKERSDFIREVKIQKRRKRR
;
A
#
# COMPACT_ATOMS: atom_id res chain seq x y z
N MET A 1 -3.39 -2.76 22.26
CA MET A 1 -3.96 -2.41 20.95
C MET A 1 -3.11 -1.31 20.33
N THR A 2 -2.45 -1.59 19.21
CA THR A 2 -1.64 -0.62 18.47
C THR A 2 -2.58 0.41 17.83
N GLN A 3 -2.55 1.66 18.31
CA GLN A 3 -3.39 2.74 17.75
C GLN A 3 -2.76 3.25 16.45
N LEU A 4 -3.16 2.68 15.32
CA LEU A 4 -2.68 3.12 14.00
C LEU A 4 -3.43 4.36 13.50
N ARG A 5 -2.67 5.34 12.99
CA ARG A 5 -3.25 6.50 12.31
C ARG A 5 -3.90 6.05 11.00
N THR A 6 -5.16 6.45 10.80
CA THR A 6 -5.88 6.25 9.54
C THR A 6 -5.72 7.48 8.63
N LEU A 7 -5.31 7.26 7.39
CA LEU A 7 -5.16 8.29 6.36
C LEU A 7 -6.47 8.39 5.58
N ASN A 8 -7.11 9.56 5.68
CA ASN A 8 -8.39 9.83 5.01
C ASN A 8 -8.28 10.65 3.73
N GLU A 9 -7.16 11.35 3.54
CA GLU A 9 -7.00 12.39 2.53
C GLU A 9 -5.59 12.32 1.94
N LEU A 10 -5.41 12.80 0.70
CA LEU A 10 -4.09 12.82 0.06
C LEU A 10 -3.04 13.64 0.82
N VAL A 11 -3.48 14.69 1.53
CA VAL A 11 -2.57 15.48 2.38
C VAL A 11 -1.97 14.64 3.50
N HIS A 12 -2.76 13.75 4.11
CA HIS A 12 -2.26 12.84 5.15
C HIS A 12 -1.21 11.89 4.56
N LEU A 13 -1.48 11.31 3.38
CA LEU A 13 -0.52 10.45 2.69
C LEU A 13 0.79 11.19 2.38
N ARG A 14 0.71 12.44 1.89
CA ARG A 14 1.88 13.28 1.64
C ARG A 14 2.72 13.52 2.90
N GLU A 15 2.09 13.71 4.04
CA GLU A 15 2.76 13.95 5.33
C GLU A 15 3.54 12.74 5.83
N THR A 16 3.07 11.52 5.54
CA THR A 16 3.76 10.27 5.93
C THR A 16 5.10 10.06 5.23
N LYS A 17 5.30 10.72 4.08
CA LYS A 17 6.43 10.49 3.17
C LYS A 17 6.51 9.07 2.59
N PHE A 18 5.45 8.26 2.71
CA PHE A 18 5.36 6.95 2.06
C PHE A 18 5.63 7.04 0.56
N GLY A 19 6.40 6.08 0.03
CA GLY A 19 6.82 6.08 -1.37
C GLY A 19 7.60 7.33 -1.76
N GLN A 20 8.38 7.91 -0.85
CA GLN A 20 9.30 9.02 -1.15
C GLN A 20 10.67 8.78 -0.53
N PRO A 21 11.78 9.21 -1.18
CA PRO A 21 11.87 10.08 -2.36
C PRO A 21 11.64 9.35 -3.71
N TYR A 22 12.05 9.97 -4.83
CA TYR A 22 12.09 9.30 -6.14
C TYR A 22 12.82 7.94 -6.02
N PRO A 23 12.34 6.86 -6.65
CA PRO A 23 11.37 6.79 -7.76
C PRO A 23 9.88 6.73 -7.41
N ARG A 24 9.53 6.78 -6.12
CA ARG A 24 8.14 6.74 -5.65
C ARG A 24 7.39 5.45 -5.91
N HIS A 25 8.06 4.32 -5.74
CA HIS A 25 7.47 3.00 -5.88
C HIS A 25 6.22 2.84 -5.02
N GLY A 26 6.27 3.16 -3.73
CA GLY A 26 5.09 3.04 -2.85
C GLY A 26 3.89 3.81 -3.35
N LEU A 27 4.07 5.03 -3.87
CA LEU A 27 2.96 5.82 -4.40
C LEU A 27 2.41 5.23 -5.70
N ILE A 28 3.27 4.81 -6.63
CA ILE A 28 2.84 4.18 -7.88
C ILE A 28 2.13 2.84 -7.59
N LEU A 29 2.66 2.06 -6.64
CA LEU A 29 2.08 0.81 -6.15
C LEU A 29 0.71 1.04 -5.53
N LEU A 30 0.55 2.03 -4.64
CA LEU A 30 -0.72 2.34 -4.01
C LEU A 30 -1.77 2.82 -5.02
N TRP A 31 -1.36 3.65 -5.99
CA TRP A 31 -2.26 4.06 -7.06
C TRP A 31 -2.72 2.86 -7.90
N TRP A 32 -1.79 1.99 -8.30
CA TRP A 32 -2.12 0.79 -9.06
C TRP A 32 -3.04 -0.14 -8.27
N PHE A 33 -2.68 -0.46 -7.04
CA PHE A 33 -3.47 -1.34 -6.17
C PHE A 33 -4.89 -0.80 -5.96
N ALA A 34 -5.04 0.50 -5.69
CA ALA A 34 -6.36 1.10 -5.50
C ALA A 34 -7.24 1.04 -6.75
N ASN A 35 -6.66 1.09 -7.95
CA ASN A 35 -7.44 1.09 -9.20
C ASN A 35 -7.68 -0.32 -9.75
N GLU A 36 -6.74 -1.24 -9.57
CA GLU A 36 -6.78 -2.57 -10.20
C GLU A 36 -7.18 -3.69 -9.25
N CYS A 37 -6.94 -3.54 -7.94
CA CYS A 37 -7.20 -4.59 -6.95
C CYS A 37 -8.39 -4.32 -6.04
N VAL A 38 -8.90 -3.08 -5.99
CA VAL A 38 -9.97 -2.70 -5.05
C VAL A 38 -11.18 -2.20 -5.82
N GLU A 39 -12.30 -2.90 -5.68
CA GLU A 39 -13.62 -2.35 -6.00
C GLU A 39 -14.28 -1.90 -4.70
N VAL A 40 -14.97 -0.76 -4.72
CA VAL A 40 -15.76 -0.34 -3.56
C VAL A 40 -17.23 -0.37 -3.94
N ASP A 41 -17.95 -1.31 -3.36
CA ASP A 41 -19.36 -1.54 -3.67
C ASP A 41 -20.27 -0.45 -3.10
N ASP A 42 -21.56 -0.56 -3.41
CA ASP A 42 -22.60 0.38 -2.98
C ASP A 42 -22.80 0.42 -1.46
N ASP A 43 -22.51 -0.70 -0.78
CA ASP A 43 -22.52 -0.80 0.69
C ASP A 43 -21.24 -0.26 1.33
N GLY A 44 -20.26 0.12 0.50
CA GLY A 44 -18.98 0.66 0.91
C GLY A 44 -17.96 -0.38 1.34
N LYS A 45 -18.20 -1.67 1.09
CA LYS A 45 -17.21 -2.73 1.30
C LYS A 45 -16.15 -2.66 0.20
N MET A 46 -14.92 -3.01 0.57
CA MET A 46 -13.79 -3.04 -0.36
C MET A 46 -13.64 -4.47 -0.87
N VAL A 47 -14.23 -4.78 -2.02
CA VAL A 47 -14.12 -6.08 -2.69
C VAL A 47 -12.72 -6.21 -3.30
N ALA A 48 -12.10 -7.37 -3.08
CA ALA A 48 -10.78 -7.68 -3.60
C ALA A 48 -10.91 -8.25 -5.03
N LEU A 49 -10.34 -7.53 -6.00
CA LEU A 49 -10.24 -7.97 -7.41
C LEU A 49 -8.96 -8.74 -7.69
N CYS A 50 -7.94 -8.55 -6.86
CA CYS A 50 -6.71 -9.34 -6.86
C CYS A 50 -6.80 -10.36 -5.73
N ASP A 51 -6.40 -11.61 -5.97
CA ASP A 51 -6.46 -12.69 -5.00
C ASP A 51 -5.15 -12.84 -4.20
N PRO A 52 -5.12 -12.46 -2.91
CA PRO A 52 -3.91 -12.59 -2.09
C PRO A 52 -3.61 -14.04 -1.70
N GLU A 53 -4.62 -14.91 -1.64
CA GLU A 53 -4.47 -16.32 -1.27
C GLU A 53 -3.77 -17.10 -2.39
N ASP A 54 -4.12 -16.77 -3.65
CA ASP A 54 -3.49 -17.30 -4.86
C ASP A 54 -2.18 -16.59 -5.23
N ARG A 55 -1.71 -15.66 -4.38
CA ARG A 55 -0.44 -14.91 -4.53
C ARG A 55 -0.38 -14.06 -5.79
N GLU A 56 -1.54 -13.60 -6.28
CA GLU A 56 -1.59 -12.74 -7.46
C GLU A 56 -0.73 -11.49 -7.25
N PHE A 57 -0.08 -11.01 -8.31
CA PHE A 57 0.73 -9.79 -8.28
C PHE A 57 1.78 -9.75 -7.14
N GLY A 58 2.27 -10.91 -6.67
CA GLY A 58 3.30 -10.99 -5.64
C GLY A 58 2.78 -10.88 -4.21
N PHE A 59 1.47 -11.06 -3.98
CA PHE A 59 0.94 -11.25 -2.63
C PHE A 59 1.58 -12.46 -1.94
N HIS A 60 1.81 -12.33 -0.64
CA HIS A 60 2.21 -13.43 0.21
C HIS A 60 1.80 -13.20 1.66
N PRO A 61 1.70 -14.25 2.49
CA PRO A 61 1.29 -14.11 3.88
C PRO A 61 2.15 -13.13 4.67
N PHE A 62 1.48 -12.26 5.43
CA PHE A 62 2.10 -11.34 6.38
C PHE A 62 1.74 -11.80 7.80
N HIS A 63 2.73 -12.25 8.58
CA HIS A 63 2.45 -12.88 9.87
C HIS A 63 2.26 -11.90 11.04
N ASN A 64 2.47 -10.60 10.82
CA ASN A 64 2.40 -9.58 11.87
C ASN A 64 3.23 -9.93 13.13
N SER A 65 4.38 -10.60 12.95
CA SER A 65 5.20 -11.12 14.06
C SER A 65 5.67 -10.03 15.03
N GLU A 66 5.85 -8.80 14.55
CA GLU A 66 6.22 -7.63 15.33
C GLU A 66 5.03 -6.93 16.02
N GLY A 67 3.79 -7.34 15.75
CA GLY A 67 2.59 -6.72 16.32
C GLY A 67 2.35 -5.28 15.85
N ILE A 68 2.78 -4.93 14.63
CA ILE A 68 2.62 -3.58 14.09
C ILE A 68 1.19 -3.30 13.62
N LEU A 69 0.42 -4.34 13.32
CA LEU A 69 -1.01 -4.28 13.02
C LEU A 69 -1.85 -4.79 14.21
N PRO A 70 -3.13 -4.42 14.31
CA PRO A 70 -4.04 -4.97 15.31
C PRO A 70 -4.16 -6.50 15.20
N ASP A 71 -4.33 -7.16 16.34
CA ASP A 71 -4.67 -8.58 16.35
C ASP A 71 -6.12 -8.76 15.86
N THR A 72 -6.31 -9.70 14.94
CA THR A 72 -7.61 -10.03 14.32
C THR A 72 -7.62 -11.51 13.93
N ASP A 73 -8.80 -12.10 13.79
CA ASP A 73 -8.96 -13.50 13.36
C ASP A 73 -8.81 -13.67 11.83
N LEU A 74 -8.62 -12.56 11.11
CA LEU A 74 -8.46 -12.52 9.66
C LEU A 74 -6.99 -12.63 9.26
N PRO A 75 -6.66 -13.35 8.17
CA PRO A 75 -5.30 -13.41 7.66
C PRO A 75 -4.86 -12.06 7.07
N TYR A 76 -3.57 -11.76 7.24
CA TYR A 76 -2.91 -10.65 6.58
C TYR A 76 -2.05 -11.13 5.41
N TYR A 77 -2.04 -10.35 4.34
CA TYR A 77 -1.17 -10.55 3.18
C TYR A 77 -0.46 -9.25 2.83
N GLU A 78 0.78 -9.34 2.38
CA GLU A 78 1.53 -8.19 1.88
C GLU A 78 1.87 -8.31 0.40
N MET A 79 2.04 -7.15 -0.24
CA MET A 79 2.57 -7.03 -1.60
C MET A 79 3.50 -5.81 -1.72
N GLY A 80 4.19 -5.72 -2.86
CA GLY A 80 5.14 -4.65 -3.15
C GLY A 80 6.61 -5.04 -3.00
N ASN A 81 6.90 -6.32 -2.77
CA ASN A 81 8.26 -6.84 -2.82
C ASN A 81 8.76 -6.93 -4.28
N LEU A 82 9.51 -5.93 -4.72
CA LEU A 82 10.03 -5.81 -6.08
C LEU A 82 11.16 -6.79 -6.41
N HIS A 83 11.68 -7.57 -5.44
CA HIS A 83 12.50 -8.75 -5.75
C HIS A 83 11.67 -9.88 -6.39
N TYR A 84 10.41 -9.98 -6.00
CA TYR A 84 9.47 -11.00 -6.46
C TYR A 84 8.13 -10.35 -6.81
N PRO A 85 8.10 -9.48 -7.85
CA PRO A 85 6.94 -8.64 -8.13
C PRO A 85 5.75 -9.40 -8.73
N GLY A 86 5.87 -10.71 -8.97
CA GLY A 86 4.84 -11.50 -9.66
C GLY A 86 4.50 -10.90 -11.02
N ALA A 87 3.21 -10.81 -11.33
CA ALA A 87 2.69 -10.24 -12.57
C ALA A 87 2.45 -8.71 -12.50
N MET A 88 3.07 -7.98 -11.55
CA MET A 88 2.89 -6.52 -11.46
C MET A 88 3.31 -5.82 -12.77
N PRO A 89 2.56 -4.78 -13.21
CA PRO A 89 2.88 -4.07 -14.43
C PRO A 89 4.26 -3.42 -14.42
N ALA A 90 4.91 -3.39 -15.58
CA ALA A 90 6.25 -2.84 -15.74
C ALA A 90 6.38 -1.40 -15.21
N TYR A 91 5.34 -0.57 -15.33
CA TYR A 91 5.42 0.82 -14.86
C TYR A 91 5.48 0.95 -13.32
N VAL A 92 5.08 -0.09 -12.58
CA VAL A 92 5.19 -0.17 -11.11
C VAL A 92 6.62 -0.58 -10.72
N THR A 93 7.23 -1.46 -11.50
CA THR A 93 8.51 -2.12 -11.19
C THR A 93 9.73 -1.49 -11.86
N GLN A 94 9.57 -0.73 -12.95
CA GLN A 94 10.63 -0.25 -13.87
C GLN A 94 11.79 0.51 -13.22
N TYR A 95 11.57 1.15 -12.07
CA TYR A 95 12.60 1.93 -11.39
C TYR A 95 13.27 1.19 -10.23
N TYR A 96 12.94 -0.09 -10.04
CA TYR A 96 13.51 -0.90 -8.99
C TYR A 96 15.02 -1.03 -9.19
N ASN A 97 15.78 -0.72 -8.13
CA ASN A 97 17.22 -0.90 -8.09
C ASN A 97 17.60 -1.81 -6.92
N GLY A 98 18.11 -3.01 -7.24
CA GLY A 98 18.53 -4.00 -6.25
C GLY A 98 19.71 -3.58 -5.38
N ASP A 99 20.51 -2.61 -5.82
CA ASP A 99 21.63 -2.05 -5.05
C ASP A 99 21.16 -1.01 -4.02
N VAL A 100 19.91 -0.54 -4.13
CA VAL A 100 19.34 0.48 -3.24
C VAL A 100 18.23 -0.13 -2.41
N ARG A 101 18.54 -0.45 -1.14
CA ARG A 101 17.58 -1.07 -0.20
C ARG A 101 16.23 -0.36 -0.14
N GLN A 102 16.24 0.98 -0.12
CA GLN A 102 15.03 1.81 -0.04
C GLN A 102 14.15 1.69 -1.29
N SER A 103 14.70 1.25 -2.43
CA SER A 103 13.95 1.03 -3.65
C SER A 103 12.92 -0.11 -3.55
N ASN A 104 13.03 -0.96 -2.53
CA ASN A 104 12.15 -2.10 -2.28
C ASN A 104 11.58 -2.09 -0.84
N ALA A 105 11.44 -0.92 -0.23
CA ALA A 105 10.95 -0.81 1.15
C ALA A 105 9.42 -0.69 1.24
N ASP A 106 8.78 -0.05 0.27
CA ASP A 106 7.34 0.22 0.34
C ASP A 106 6.50 -1.07 0.23
N ARG A 107 5.51 -1.23 1.11
CA ARG A 107 4.59 -2.37 1.13
C ARG A 107 3.15 -1.93 1.30
N ILE A 108 2.25 -2.69 0.72
CA ILE A 108 0.82 -2.67 1.04
C ILE A 108 0.52 -3.96 1.79
N VAL A 109 -0.18 -3.85 2.92
CA VAL A 109 -0.66 -5.00 3.69
C VAL A 109 -2.18 -4.94 3.74
N VAL A 110 -2.84 -6.08 3.52
CA VAL A 110 -4.30 -6.20 3.54
C VAL A 110 -4.72 -7.25 4.55
N SER A 111 -5.76 -6.95 5.33
CA SER A 111 -6.55 -7.95 6.06
C SER A 111 -7.61 -8.48 5.12
N VAL A 112 -7.69 -9.79 4.94
CA VAL A 112 -8.61 -10.40 3.99
C VAL A 112 -9.71 -11.13 4.74
N ASP A 113 -10.96 -10.80 4.44
CA ASP A 113 -12.13 -11.58 4.81
C ASP A 113 -12.61 -12.33 3.57
N SER A 114 -12.74 -13.64 3.67
CA SER A 114 -13.04 -14.52 2.53
C SER A 114 -14.30 -15.32 2.87
N GLU A 115 -15.38 -15.09 2.13
CA GLU A 115 -16.59 -15.91 2.21
C GLU A 115 -16.90 -16.52 0.84
N TRP A 116 -16.92 -17.85 0.78
CA TRP A 116 -17.20 -18.61 -0.44
C TRP A 116 -16.26 -18.21 -1.59
N ASN A 117 -16.80 -17.51 -2.60
CA ASN A 117 -16.08 -17.08 -3.80
C ASN A 117 -15.83 -15.57 -3.83
N VAL A 118 -16.14 -14.85 -2.76
CA VAL A 118 -15.94 -13.39 -2.67
C VAL A 118 -14.92 -13.10 -1.58
N LYS A 119 -14.00 -12.21 -1.90
CA LYS A 119 -12.96 -11.75 -0.99
C LYS A 119 -13.12 -10.25 -0.77
N TRP A 120 -12.93 -9.81 0.47
CA TRP A 120 -12.94 -8.40 0.85
C TRP A 120 -11.65 -8.03 1.55
N PHE A 121 -11.19 -6.82 1.29
CA PHE A 121 -10.19 -6.18 2.13
C PHE A 121 -10.89 -5.54 3.33
N ASP A 122 -10.92 -6.20 4.48
CA ASP A 122 -11.41 -5.62 5.74
C ASP A 122 -10.63 -4.34 6.08
N ARG A 123 -9.31 -4.41 5.94
CA ARG A 123 -8.40 -3.28 6.20
C ARG A 123 -7.25 -3.27 5.20
N ILE A 124 -6.84 -2.08 4.81
CA ILE A 124 -5.72 -1.82 3.90
C ILE A 124 -4.72 -0.94 4.64
N TYR A 125 -3.45 -1.28 4.56
CA TYR A 125 -2.35 -0.57 5.21
C TYR A 125 -1.23 -0.31 4.22
N VAL A 126 -0.47 0.74 4.50
CA VAL A 126 0.85 0.97 3.91
C VAL A 126 1.90 0.90 5.00
N THR A 127 3.06 0.34 4.68
CA THR A 127 4.18 0.21 5.62
C THR A 127 5.53 0.26 4.91
N HIS A 128 6.61 0.37 5.67
CA HIS A 128 7.98 0.24 5.19
C HIS A 128 8.63 -1.02 5.75
N HIS A 129 9.14 -1.85 4.85
CA HIS A 129 10.00 -2.97 5.17
C HIS A 129 11.43 -2.48 5.46
N LEU A 130 11.94 -2.81 6.65
CA LEU A 130 13.26 -2.44 7.16
C LEU A 130 14.37 -3.42 6.77
N GLY A 131 14.02 -4.52 6.09
CA GLY A 131 14.96 -5.61 5.78
C GLY A 131 14.86 -6.76 6.79
N ARG A 132 15.27 -7.95 6.35
CA ARG A 132 15.25 -9.19 7.16
C ARG A 132 13.86 -9.52 7.73
N GLY A 133 12.79 -9.20 7.00
CA GLY A 133 11.41 -9.48 7.40
C GLY A 133 10.84 -8.51 8.44
N ARG A 134 11.56 -7.43 8.79
CA ARG A 134 11.10 -6.46 9.78
C ARG A 134 10.36 -5.29 9.14
N PHE A 135 9.41 -4.73 9.88
CA PHE A 135 8.59 -3.60 9.44
C PHE A 135 8.66 -2.43 10.41
N ASP A 136 8.45 -1.23 9.86
CA ASP A 136 8.51 0.03 10.60
C ASP A 136 7.14 0.44 11.13
N VAL A 137 6.95 0.34 12.45
CA VAL A 137 5.71 0.75 13.12
C VAL A 137 5.42 2.24 12.95
N ASP A 138 6.43 3.09 12.94
CA ASP A 138 6.28 4.55 12.82
C ASP A 138 5.94 4.97 11.39
N SER A 139 6.17 4.07 10.44
CA SER A 139 5.80 4.23 9.04
C SER A 139 4.61 3.36 8.62
N THR A 140 3.85 2.84 9.57
CA THR A 140 2.66 2.01 9.28
C THR A 140 1.39 2.81 9.45
N TYR A 141 0.54 2.82 8.42
CA TYR A 141 -0.69 3.60 8.39
C TYR A 141 -1.83 2.81 7.78
N ARG A 142 -3.03 2.97 8.33
CA ARG A 142 -4.25 2.45 7.71
C ARG A 142 -4.71 3.40 6.60
N ILE A 143 -5.09 2.87 5.45
CA ILE A 143 -5.75 3.61 4.37
C ILE A 143 -7.26 3.49 4.56
N SER A 144 -7.97 4.62 4.54
CA SER A 144 -9.43 4.58 4.61
C SER A 144 -10.03 4.26 3.25
N GLN A 145 -11.24 3.68 3.26
CA GLN A 145 -12.07 3.50 2.07
C GLN A 145 -12.28 4.84 1.31
N GLY A 146 -12.47 5.95 2.03
CA GLY A 146 -12.59 7.28 1.44
C GLY A 146 -11.34 7.69 0.67
N LEU A 147 -10.16 7.40 1.20
CA LEU A 147 -8.89 7.66 0.52
C LEU A 147 -8.72 6.80 -0.73
N ILE A 148 -9.12 5.52 -0.71
CA ILE A 148 -9.15 4.67 -1.91
C ILE A 148 -10.02 5.32 -3.01
N LYS A 149 -11.24 5.73 -2.68
CA LYS A 149 -12.14 6.42 -3.63
C LYS A 149 -11.54 7.72 -4.18
N ILE A 150 -10.80 8.47 -3.37
CA ILE A 150 -10.09 9.69 -3.83
C ILE A 150 -8.98 9.35 -4.83
N ILE A 151 -8.24 8.26 -4.59
CA ILE A 151 -7.16 7.80 -5.47
C ILE A 151 -7.72 7.32 -6.82
N GLN A 152 -8.81 6.55 -6.81
CA GLN A 152 -9.47 6.03 -8.01
C GLN A 152 -10.01 7.13 -8.93
N LYS A 153 -10.34 8.31 -8.39
CA LYS A 153 -10.81 9.46 -9.17
C LYS A 153 -9.69 10.26 -9.84
N LYS A 154 -8.44 9.80 -9.77
CA LYS A 154 -7.27 10.55 -10.24
C LYS A 154 -6.48 9.75 -11.25
N GLU A 155 -6.12 10.42 -12.33
CA GLU A 155 -5.04 9.98 -13.19
C GLU A 155 -3.74 9.83 -12.39
N ARG A 156 -2.94 8.81 -12.73
CA ARG A 156 -1.70 8.50 -12.02
C ARG A 156 -0.77 9.71 -11.88
N SER A 157 -0.62 10.50 -12.95
CA SER A 157 0.25 11.69 -12.94
C SER A 157 -0.25 12.77 -11.96
N ASP A 158 -1.56 12.92 -11.84
CA ASP A 158 -2.20 13.92 -10.98
C ASP A 158 -2.11 13.50 -9.52
N PHE A 159 -2.39 12.23 -9.23
CA PHE A 159 -2.16 11.63 -7.91
C PHE A 159 -0.72 11.87 -7.46
N ILE A 160 0.26 11.48 -8.29
CA ILE A 160 1.69 11.63 -8.00
C ILE A 160 2.08 13.10 -7.81
N ARG A 161 1.47 14.03 -8.55
CA ARG A 161 1.73 15.48 -8.42
C ARG A 161 1.25 16.01 -7.07
N GLU A 162 0.07 15.60 -6.60
CA GLU A 162 -0.55 16.11 -5.37
C GLU A 162 0.12 15.59 -4.09
N VAL A 163 0.54 14.33 -4.08
CA VAL A 163 1.15 13.68 -2.91
C VAL A 163 2.68 13.85 -2.83
N LYS A 164 3.32 14.36 -3.90
CA LYS A 164 4.74 14.67 -3.88
C LYS A 164 5.04 15.74 -2.83
N ILE A 165 6.06 15.51 -2.00
CA ILE A 165 6.58 16.53 -1.10
C ILE A 165 7.20 17.65 -1.95
N GLN A 166 6.62 18.83 -1.87
CA GLN A 166 7.20 20.02 -2.46
C GLN A 166 8.43 20.41 -1.63
N LYS A 167 9.63 20.37 -2.25
CA LYS A 167 10.80 21.00 -1.63
C LYS A 167 10.49 22.49 -1.51
N ARG A 168 10.36 23.02 -0.29
CA ARG A 168 10.37 24.46 -0.05
C ARG A 168 11.64 25.01 -0.69
N ARG A 169 11.51 25.77 -1.79
CA ARG A 169 12.61 26.62 -2.27
C ARG A 169 12.91 27.59 -1.13
N LYS A 170 14.05 27.42 -0.44
CA LYS A 170 14.61 28.50 0.36
C LYS A 170 14.85 29.64 -0.62
N ARG A 171 14.00 30.68 -0.57
CA ARG A 171 14.33 31.96 -1.18
C ARG A 171 15.61 32.42 -0.47
N ARG A 172 16.73 32.38 -1.20
CA ARG A 172 17.94 33.11 -0.81
C ARG A 172 17.71 34.58 -1.14
#